data_AF-A0A2S7UTU4-F1
#
_entry.id   AF-A0A2S7UTU4-F1
#
_cell.length_a   1.000
_cell.length_b   1.000
_cell.length_c   1.000
_cell.angle_alpha   90.00
_cell.angle_beta   90.00
_cell.angle_gamma   90.00
#
_symmetry.space_group_name_H-M   'P 1'
#
loop_
_entity.id
_entity.type
_entity.pdbx_description
1 polymer ?
#
loop_
_entity_poly.entity_id
_entity_poly.type
_entity_poly.pdbx_seq_one_letter_code
_entity_poly.pdbx_strand_id
1 'polypeptide(L)'
;MKLKMLIIGLSLFSSFAYSHVKPVFSVNEDPVCSIFEQSYNGQLAQGKTPSFQTNYIPIHKGGKSKLFTPDETSDIRVKFLKPIIHDDITWFEWQPLTGVQHKLSGYGSASRLTAVSSIKPAPNKSFVLQINTIGWRGPFYGVWIIEDSELKTIVQNMESIDQDVPVGIEASSAVFMLPDAELDLISTPRNIFQFNGGFYTVDKDGAYKLDNGELKTVCKLGYSFPLKSPQIQALENAGNATLMTEGITHIPGYYGTMGSSFIKVENGFKDAIEKPWLTLVDEDGMCFNNDHIHNCGFNISIENMLKDFASQDPWSYREVQVIRQHMQATEYDLSNFYIKNLKISPLIAQGMAKQAVYSFLGKTVRINNATSSYRKKLKNIGREIDLYTLDYYKSSIATNWFGKTELMWAAHFNDYDAIQRLLKKDDKTNPNFPHQALFSVTSSNDEYASVQYLNRSALTYAAENATLPVIQALIKAGSDINIKDSKGNDLDYYLAKNTLVNKSIKEIAAMPAIEIKPSFNCKLASSAQEKVICAKKGLAVYDKQMSQLYKAVRTNIKDSNIKALQRIWLKDLRRSCSVLDPYTLSPCMKSHYRTRIKYLSNLLMLTNQWGQNI
;
A
#
# COMPACT_ATOMS: atom_id res chain seq x y z
N MET A 1 19.49 35.71 52.21
CA MET A 1 20.84 36.20 51.83
C MET A 1 21.76 34.99 51.85
N LYS A 2 22.07 34.40 50.68
CA LYS A 2 23.38 34.50 49.97
C LYS A 2 24.53 33.92 50.81
N LEU A 3 25.44 33.05 50.37
CA LEU A 3 25.89 32.48 49.06
C LEU A 3 27.13 31.61 49.45
N LYS A 4 27.42 30.39 48.96
CA LYS A 4 28.17 30.01 47.73
C LYS A 4 28.39 28.48 47.81
N MET A 5 27.88 27.66 46.89
CA MET A 5 28.60 27.02 45.76
C MET A 5 30.04 26.53 46.01
N LEU A 6 30.26 25.21 45.88
CA LEU A 6 31.13 24.64 44.84
C LEU A 6 30.78 23.17 44.56
N ILE A 7 30.95 22.82 43.29
CA ILE A 7 30.61 21.61 42.54
C ILE A 7 31.78 20.60 42.60
N ILE A 8 31.48 19.31 42.83
CA ILE A 8 32.16 18.11 42.28
C ILE A 8 31.03 17.07 42.18
N GLY A 9 30.52 16.64 41.03
CA GLY A 9 31.24 16.05 39.90
C GLY A 9 31.11 14.52 39.94
N LEU A 10 29.88 13.97 39.97
CA LEU A 10 29.66 12.53 39.85
C LEU A 10 29.43 12.15 38.38
N SER A 11 30.50 11.77 37.71
CA SER A 11 30.49 11.11 36.41
C SER A 11 30.40 9.59 36.61
N LEU A 12 29.19 9.03 36.53
CA LEU A 12 28.96 7.64 36.18
C LEU A 12 27.76 7.58 35.24
N PHE A 13 27.95 8.10 34.02
CA PHE A 13 27.13 7.68 32.89
C PHE A 13 27.56 6.26 32.56
N SER A 14 26.70 5.29 32.85
CA SER A 14 26.72 4.01 32.15
C SER A 14 26.47 4.31 30.68
N SER A 15 27.53 4.40 29.90
CA SER A 15 27.48 4.30 28.45
C SER A 15 26.92 2.93 28.11
N PHE A 16 25.60 2.83 27.95
CA PHE A 16 25.03 1.78 27.12
C PHE A 16 25.66 1.95 25.76
N ALA A 17 26.56 1.04 25.39
CA ALA A 17 27.01 0.90 24.02
C ALA A 17 25.77 0.53 23.20
N TYR A 18 25.09 1.55 22.67
CA TYR A 18 24.01 1.37 21.73
C TYR A 18 24.61 0.68 20.51
N SER A 19 24.14 -0.53 20.22
CA SER A 19 24.47 -1.19 18.97
C SER A 19 24.04 -0.27 17.83
N HIS A 20 25.00 0.37 17.17
CA HIS A 20 24.78 1.03 15.90
C HIS A 20 24.21 -0.03 14.96
N VAL A 21 22.97 0.16 14.54
CA VAL A 21 22.33 -0.66 13.52
C VAL A 21 23.06 -0.32 12.22
N LYS A 22 24.05 -1.15 11.86
CA LYS A 22 24.69 -1.08 10.55
C LYS A 22 23.82 -1.82 9.54
N PRO A 23 23.72 -1.37 8.28
CA PRO A 23 23.19 -2.20 7.22
C PRO A 23 23.95 -3.54 7.23
N VAL A 24 23.24 -4.66 7.09
CA VAL A 24 23.91 -5.96 6.96
C VAL A 24 24.21 -6.14 5.48
N PHE A 25 25.29 -5.54 5.03
CA PHE A 25 25.86 -5.89 3.74
C PHE A 25 26.15 -7.39 3.77
N SER A 26 25.55 -8.16 2.87
CA SER A 26 26.16 -9.43 2.50
C SER A 26 27.33 -9.05 1.59
N VAL A 27 28.41 -8.66 2.24
CA VAL A 27 29.69 -8.36 1.64
C VAL A 27 30.32 -9.69 1.27
N ASN A 28 30.67 -9.88 0.01
CA ASN A 28 31.85 -10.71 -0.23
C ASN A 28 33.10 -9.92 0.24
N GLU A 29 34.28 -10.53 0.26
CA GLU A 29 35.51 -9.85 0.68
C GLU A 29 36.01 -8.78 -0.34
N ASP A 30 35.21 -8.36 -1.32
CA ASP A 30 35.64 -7.37 -2.33
C ASP A 30 35.77 -5.97 -1.70
N PRO A 31 36.94 -5.30 -1.80
CA PRO A 31 37.16 -4.01 -1.14
C PRO A 31 36.20 -2.90 -1.58
N VAL A 32 35.60 -2.99 -2.79
CA VAL A 32 34.64 -2.00 -3.29
C VAL A 32 33.43 -1.86 -2.37
N CYS A 33 33.09 -2.92 -1.63
CA CYS A 33 31.93 -2.92 -0.75
C CYS A 33 32.07 -1.97 0.42
N SER A 34 33.29 -1.78 0.94
CA SER A 34 33.55 -0.82 2.02
C SER A 34 33.30 0.62 1.56
N ILE A 35 33.70 0.94 0.33
CA ILE A 35 33.51 2.25 -0.28
C ILE A 35 32.02 2.48 -0.58
N PHE A 36 31.35 1.46 -1.13
CA PHE A 36 29.91 1.49 -1.34
C PHE A 36 29.16 1.72 -0.02
N GLU A 37 29.48 0.97 1.03
CA GLU A 37 28.91 1.13 2.37
C GLU A 37 29.12 2.55 2.92
N GLN A 38 30.32 3.10 2.79
CA GLN A 38 30.65 4.44 3.28
C GLN A 38 29.86 5.52 2.54
N SER A 39 29.82 5.46 1.19
CA SER A 39 29.05 6.41 0.39
C SER A 39 27.56 6.31 0.71
N TYR A 40 27.06 5.08 0.80
CA TYR A 40 25.67 4.78 1.11
C TYR A 40 25.25 5.36 2.47
N ASN A 41 26.01 5.06 3.54
CA ASN A 41 25.75 5.59 4.88
C ASN A 41 25.92 7.12 4.94
N GLY A 42 26.86 7.68 4.17
CA GLY A 42 27.04 9.13 4.06
C GLY A 42 25.84 9.84 3.45
N GLN A 43 25.25 9.27 2.39
CA GLN A 43 24.01 9.80 1.79
C GLN A 43 22.83 9.72 2.76
N LEU A 44 22.67 8.59 3.47
CA LEU A 44 21.64 8.44 4.49
C LEU A 44 21.79 9.45 5.64
N ALA A 45 23.01 9.66 6.15
CA ALA A 45 23.28 10.60 7.22
C ALA A 45 22.96 12.05 6.85
N GLN A 46 22.99 12.38 5.55
CA GLN A 46 22.61 13.68 5.01
C GLN A 46 21.09 13.82 4.76
N GLY A 47 20.29 12.81 5.12
CA GLY A 47 18.85 12.78 4.84
C GLY A 47 18.52 12.66 3.35
N LYS A 48 19.50 12.33 2.51
CA LYS A 48 19.31 12.11 1.07
C LYS A 48 18.92 10.66 0.84
N THR A 49 17.99 10.43 -0.09
CA THR A 49 17.82 9.09 -0.67
C THR A 49 19.15 8.69 -1.31
N PRO A 50 19.79 7.58 -0.87
CA PRO A 50 20.94 7.04 -1.56
C PRO A 50 20.56 6.80 -3.02
N SER A 51 21.13 7.60 -3.91
CA SER A 51 20.84 7.57 -5.33
C SER A 51 22.12 7.22 -6.07
N PHE A 52 22.15 5.99 -6.54
CA PHE A 52 23.18 5.48 -7.43
C PHE A 52 22.69 5.44 -8.89
N GLN A 53 21.54 6.07 -9.15
CA GLN A 53 21.04 6.26 -10.51
C GLN A 53 21.97 7.23 -11.23
N THR A 54 22.31 6.93 -12.47
CA THR A 54 23.12 7.84 -13.30
C THR A 54 22.23 8.45 -14.38
N ASN A 55 21.95 9.75 -14.33
CA ASN A 55 21.21 10.43 -15.41
C ASN A 55 21.70 11.86 -15.66
N TYR A 56 22.22 12.11 -16.87
CA TYR A 56 21.71 13.13 -17.80
C TYR A 56 22.27 12.86 -19.21
N ILE A 57 21.47 12.22 -20.08
CA ILE A 57 21.79 12.10 -21.51
C ILE A 57 20.91 13.09 -22.26
N PRO A 58 21.47 13.91 -23.18
CA PRO A 58 20.71 14.92 -23.89
C PRO A 58 19.61 14.26 -24.74
N ILE A 59 18.35 14.48 -24.36
CA ILE A 59 17.19 14.17 -25.21
C ILE A 59 17.16 15.26 -26.27
N HIS A 60 17.28 14.89 -27.55
CA HIS A 60 17.20 15.83 -28.66
C HIS A 60 15.79 16.44 -28.76
N LYS A 61 15.56 17.58 -28.10
CA LYS A 61 14.44 18.47 -28.43
C LYS A 61 14.72 19.18 -29.76
N GLY A 62 14.36 18.53 -30.88
CA GLY A 62 14.07 19.22 -32.14
C GLY A 62 15.23 19.62 -33.06
N GLY A 63 16.40 18.97 -33.03
CA GLY A 63 17.52 19.25 -33.94
C GLY A 63 17.62 18.29 -35.14
N LYS A 64 18.21 18.73 -36.26
CA LYS A 64 18.59 17.86 -37.39
C LYS A 64 19.77 16.96 -37.00
N SER A 65 19.83 15.75 -37.57
CA SER A 65 20.91 14.78 -37.42
C SER A 65 22.28 15.39 -37.71
N LYS A 66 23.26 15.17 -36.84
CA LYS A 66 24.66 15.54 -37.08
C LYS A 66 25.53 14.32 -36.78
N LEU A 67 26.15 13.76 -37.82
CA LEU A 67 27.24 12.80 -37.66
C LEU A 67 28.46 13.54 -37.10
N PHE A 68 29.16 12.90 -36.17
CA PHE A 68 30.50 13.31 -35.75
C PHE A 68 31.46 12.28 -36.34
N THR A 69 32.51 12.73 -37.01
CA THR A 69 33.57 11.81 -37.45
C THR A 69 34.51 11.50 -36.27
N PRO A 70 35.29 10.39 -36.28
CA PRO A 70 36.20 10.03 -35.19
C PRO A 70 37.22 11.12 -34.80
N ASP A 71 37.47 12.08 -35.70
CA ASP A 71 38.43 13.16 -35.55
C ASP A 71 37.77 14.49 -35.11
N GLU A 72 36.44 14.55 -34.97
CA GLU A 72 35.69 15.72 -34.54
C GLU A 72 35.34 15.64 -33.04
N THR A 73 35.74 16.65 -32.26
CA THR A 73 35.28 16.79 -30.88
C THR A 73 33.81 17.24 -30.87
N SER A 74 32.91 16.33 -30.48
CA SER A 74 31.51 16.66 -30.22
C SER A 74 31.36 17.47 -28.92
N ASP A 75 30.62 18.58 -28.96
CA ASP A 75 30.18 19.30 -27.74
C ASP A 75 29.14 18.50 -26.92
N ILE A 76 28.60 17.41 -27.47
CA ILE A 76 27.57 16.58 -26.83
C ILE A 76 28.26 15.59 -25.87
N ARG A 77 28.45 15.97 -24.61
CA ARG A 77 28.98 15.03 -23.61
C ARG A 77 27.87 14.10 -23.08
N VAL A 78 28.10 12.80 -23.14
CA VAL A 78 27.31 11.82 -22.38
C VAL A 78 27.70 11.97 -20.92
N LYS A 79 26.79 12.52 -20.10
CA LYS A 79 27.05 12.74 -18.67
C LYS A 79 26.32 11.69 -17.85
N PHE A 80 27.10 10.90 -17.12
CA PHE A 80 26.59 10.08 -16.05
C PHE A 80 26.91 10.71 -14.70
N LEU A 81 26.07 10.42 -13.71
CA LEU A 81 26.36 10.79 -12.32
C LEU A 81 27.50 9.94 -11.77
N LYS A 82 28.22 10.50 -10.80
CA LYS A 82 29.33 9.86 -10.07
C LYS A 82 28.90 9.69 -8.61
N PRO A 83 28.00 8.74 -8.29
CA PRO A 83 27.34 8.65 -6.98
C PRO A 83 28.26 8.21 -5.83
N ILE A 84 29.49 7.81 -6.15
CA ILE A 84 30.53 7.46 -5.18
C ILE A 84 31.75 8.32 -5.48
N ILE A 85 32.24 9.01 -4.45
CA ILE A 85 33.44 9.83 -4.50
C ILE A 85 34.45 9.16 -3.57
N HIS A 86 35.54 8.65 -4.15
CA HIS A 86 36.67 8.04 -3.47
C HIS A 86 37.90 8.25 -4.33
N ASP A 87 39.06 8.50 -3.72
CA ASP A 87 40.28 8.88 -4.46
C ASP A 87 40.76 7.78 -5.42
N ASP A 88 40.55 6.52 -5.06
CA ASP A 88 40.89 5.35 -5.90
C ASP A 88 39.85 4.98 -6.97
N ILE A 89 38.71 5.71 -7.03
CA ILE A 89 37.65 5.44 -8.02
C ILE A 89 37.82 6.35 -9.22
N THR A 90 37.97 5.74 -10.39
CA THR A 90 37.97 6.48 -11.67
C THR A 90 36.72 6.13 -12.48
N TRP A 91 35.76 7.06 -12.55
CA TRP A 91 34.55 6.90 -13.34
C TRP A 91 34.84 7.00 -14.84
N PHE A 92 34.13 6.20 -15.64
CA PHE A 92 34.22 6.28 -17.09
C PHE A 92 33.66 7.62 -17.59
N GLU A 93 34.38 8.24 -18.50
CA GLU A 93 33.88 9.31 -19.34
C GLU A 93 33.60 8.74 -20.73
N TRP A 94 32.46 9.11 -21.33
CA TRP A 94 32.02 8.55 -22.59
C TRP A 94 32.14 9.60 -23.69
N GLN A 95 33.03 9.34 -24.64
CA GLN A 95 33.25 10.18 -25.80
C GLN A 95 32.38 9.68 -26.95
N PRO A 96 31.44 10.49 -27.47
CA PRO A 96 30.63 10.10 -28.61
C PRO A 96 31.50 9.74 -29.83
N LEU A 97 31.15 8.64 -30.48
CA LEU A 97 31.66 8.25 -31.78
C LEU A 97 30.67 8.64 -32.88
N THR A 98 29.38 8.34 -32.71
CA THR A 98 28.33 8.65 -33.71
C THR A 98 26.99 8.98 -33.03
N GLY A 99 26.13 9.75 -33.72
CA GLY A 99 24.77 10.07 -33.25
C GLY A 99 23.79 10.25 -34.42
N VAL A 100 22.72 9.47 -34.46
CA VAL A 100 21.69 9.52 -35.52
C VAL A 100 20.32 9.74 -34.88
N GLN A 101 19.52 10.66 -35.42
CA GLN A 101 18.13 10.88 -35.01
C GLN A 101 17.18 10.59 -36.17
N HIS A 102 16.23 9.69 -35.95
CA HIS A 102 15.15 9.35 -36.87
C HIS A 102 13.83 9.98 -36.41
N LYS A 103 13.01 10.44 -37.36
CA LYS A 103 11.62 10.81 -37.09
C LYS A 103 10.72 9.66 -37.50
N LEU A 104 9.94 9.13 -36.56
CA LEU A 104 8.93 8.10 -36.79
C LEU A 104 7.58 8.77 -37.03
N SER A 105 6.90 8.46 -38.13
CA SER A 105 5.57 9.02 -38.40
C SER A 105 4.59 8.55 -37.31
N GLY A 106 3.89 9.48 -36.66
CA GLY A 106 2.90 9.17 -35.62
C GLY A 106 3.41 8.78 -34.23
N TYR A 107 4.72 8.48 -34.05
CA TYR A 107 5.26 7.93 -32.79
C TYR A 107 6.42 8.73 -32.16
N GLY A 108 6.83 9.86 -32.74
CA GLY A 108 7.85 10.77 -32.20
C GLY A 108 9.23 10.62 -32.87
N SER A 109 10.31 10.83 -32.12
CA SER A 109 11.69 10.65 -32.60
C SER A 109 12.34 9.43 -31.95
N ALA A 110 13.19 8.75 -32.71
CA ALA A 110 14.13 7.76 -32.22
C ALA A 110 15.56 8.30 -32.39
N SER A 111 16.46 8.00 -31.49
CA SER A 111 17.86 8.42 -31.61
C SER A 111 18.80 7.30 -31.21
N ARG A 112 19.84 7.07 -32.01
CA ARG A 112 20.93 6.14 -31.72
C ARG A 112 22.19 6.95 -31.44
N LEU A 113 22.83 6.70 -30.30
CA LEU A 113 24.12 7.29 -29.93
C LEU A 113 25.10 6.16 -29.63
N THR A 114 26.31 6.26 -30.17
CA THR A 114 27.41 5.35 -29.85
C THR A 114 28.55 6.16 -29.27
N ALA A 115 29.13 5.71 -28.17
CA ALA A 115 30.23 6.37 -27.48
C ALA A 115 31.29 5.36 -27.04
N VAL A 116 32.55 5.79 -26.95
CA VAL A 116 33.67 5.00 -26.43
C VAL A 116 34.07 5.50 -25.04
N SER A 117 34.49 4.59 -24.18
CA SER A 117 34.97 4.94 -22.84
C SER A 117 36.36 5.58 -22.88
N SER A 118 36.62 6.50 -21.95
CA SER A 118 37.94 7.04 -21.64
C SER A 118 38.91 6.02 -21.05
N ILE A 119 38.40 4.89 -20.55
CA ILE A 119 39.18 3.81 -19.94
C ILE A 119 39.03 2.54 -20.78
N LYS A 120 40.17 1.91 -21.10
CA LYS A 120 40.19 0.66 -21.88
C LYS A 120 40.22 -0.59 -20.99
N PRO A 121 39.50 -1.66 -21.36
CA PRO A 121 39.61 -2.95 -20.69
C PRO A 121 40.92 -3.68 -21.01
N ALA A 122 41.53 -3.43 -22.16
CA ALA A 122 42.82 -3.97 -22.59
C ALA A 122 43.46 -3.04 -23.64
N PRO A 123 44.77 -3.14 -23.93
CA PRO A 123 45.46 -2.22 -24.86
C PRO A 123 44.81 -2.09 -26.24
N ASN A 124 44.23 -3.19 -26.75
CA ASN A 124 43.61 -3.30 -28.08
C ASN A 124 42.07 -3.39 -28.03
N LYS A 125 41.45 -3.18 -26.86
CA LYS A 125 40.00 -3.26 -26.71
C LYS A 125 39.46 -1.97 -26.15
N SER A 126 38.21 -1.67 -26.48
CA SER A 126 37.49 -0.51 -25.99
C SER A 126 36.10 -0.88 -25.47
N PHE A 127 35.65 -0.18 -24.44
CA PHE A 127 34.24 -0.20 -24.06
C PHE A 127 33.46 0.72 -24.97
N VAL A 128 32.36 0.22 -25.54
CA VAL A 128 31.46 0.96 -26.41
C VAL A 128 30.07 1.00 -25.79
N LEU A 129 29.53 2.19 -25.55
CA LEU A 129 28.17 2.44 -25.09
C LEU A 129 27.29 2.72 -26.30
N GLN A 130 26.18 2.01 -26.40
CA GLN A 130 25.13 2.26 -27.38
C GLN A 130 23.84 2.65 -26.67
N ILE A 131 23.18 3.70 -27.16
CA ILE A 131 21.94 4.24 -26.63
C ILE A 131 20.94 4.33 -27.77
N ASN A 132 19.80 3.66 -27.66
CA ASN A 132 18.73 3.66 -28.64
C ASN A 132 17.46 4.21 -28.01
N THR A 133 16.96 5.37 -28.41
CA THR A 133 15.69 5.92 -27.91
C THR A 133 14.56 5.58 -28.86
N ILE A 134 13.41 5.17 -28.32
CA ILE A 134 12.17 4.98 -29.10
C ILE A 134 11.09 5.82 -28.44
N GLY A 135 10.85 7.04 -28.93
CA GLY A 135 9.72 7.91 -28.58
C GLY A 135 9.15 7.71 -27.17
N TRP A 136 8.05 6.96 -27.08
CA TRP A 136 7.27 6.72 -25.85
C TRP A 136 7.82 5.66 -24.88
N ARG A 137 8.79 4.83 -25.30
CA ARG A 137 9.42 3.76 -24.50
C ARG A 137 10.73 4.18 -23.84
N GLY A 138 11.23 5.38 -24.13
CA GLY A 138 12.50 5.85 -23.58
C GLY A 138 13.74 5.20 -24.22
N PRO A 139 14.93 5.44 -23.63
CA PRO A 139 16.22 4.93 -24.09
C PRO A 139 16.48 3.47 -23.66
N PHE A 140 16.94 2.64 -24.59
CA PHE A 140 17.57 1.34 -24.39
C PHE A 140 19.09 1.50 -24.43
N TYR A 141 19.80 0.76 -23.59
CA TYR A 141 21.25 0.88 -23.43
C TYR A 141 21.95 -0.46 -23.60
N GLY A 142 23.13 -0.45 -24.19
CA GLY A 142 24.04 -1.60 -24.23
C GLY A 142 25.48 -1.14 -24.07
N VAL A 143 26.28 -1.86 -23.28
CA VAL A 143 27.73 -1.68 -23.22
C VAL A 143 28.41 -2.93 -23.79
N TRP A 144 29.40 -2.71 -24.64
CA TRP A 144 30.11 -3.75 -25.39
C TRP A 144 31.60 -3.64 -25.13
N ILE A 145 32.32 -4.76 -25.07
CA ILE A 145 33.78 -4.78 -25.21
C ILE A 145 34.11 -5.20 -26.63
N ILE A 146 34.82 -4.35 -27.35
CA ILE A 146 35.07 -4.51 -28.78
C ILE A 146 36.56 -4.34 -29.05
N GLU A 147 37.09 -5.07 -30.04
CA GLU A 147 38.46 -4.85 -30.53
C GLU A 147 38.56 -3.48 -31.21
N ASP A 148 39.64 -2.74 -30.97
CA ASP A 148 39.82 -1.39 -31.52
C ASP A 148 39.80 -1.37 -33.05
N SER A 149 40.19 -2.48 -33.70
CA SER A 149 40.12 -2.65 -35.15
C SER A 149 38.69 -2.64 -35.70
N GLU A 150 37.70 -3.03 -34.89
CA GLU A 150 36.29 -3.11 -35.29
C GLU A 150 35.54 -1.80 -35.07
N LEU A 151 36.11 -0.83 -34.32
CA LEU A 151 35.49 0.47 -34.05
C LEU A 151 35.17 1.23 -35.34
N LYS A 152 36.06 1.18 -36.35
CA LYS A 152 35.85 1.83 -37.65
C LYS A 152 34.63 1.25 -38.37
N THR A 153 34.46 -0.07 -38.35
CA THR A 153 33.32 -0.77 -38.96
C THR A 153 32.01 -0.40 -38.27
N ILE A 154 32.01 -0.26 -36.94
CA ILE A 154 30.82 0.15 -36.17
C ILE A 154 30.40 1.57 -36.52
N VAL A 155 31.36 2.49 -36.62
CA VAL A 155 31.11 3.87 -37.04
C VAL A 155 30.49 3.87 -38.44
N GLN A 156 31.14 3.21 -39.41
CA GLN A 156 30.71 3.15 -40.82
C GLN A 156 29.33 2.51 -41.01
N ASN A 157 29.05 1.39 -40.34
CA ASN A 157 27.77 0.70 -40.43
C ASN A 157 26.60 1.50 -39.84
N MET A 158 26.88 2.49 -38.99
CA MET A 158 25.85 3.40 -38.45
C MET A 158 25.60 4.61 -39.34
N GLU A 159 26.56 5.03 -40.16
CA GLU A 159 26.38 6.13 -41.12
C GLU A 159 25.47 5.73 -42.28
N SER A 160 25.36 4.44 -42.60
CA SER A 160 24.62 3.94 -43.78
C SER A 160 23.13 3.64 -43.55
N ILE A 161 22.58 3.89 -42.35
CA ILE A 161 21.23 3.42 -41.98
C ILE A 161 20.17 4.44 -42.35
N ASP A 162 19.64 4.29 -43.57
CA ASP A 162 18.36 4.88 -43.99
C ASP A 162 17.21 3.83 -43.98
N GLN A 163 17.42 2.60 -43.46
CA GLN A 163 16.39 1.54 -43.48
C GLN A 163 16.38 0.64 -42.23
N ASP A 164 15.16 0.25 -41.86
CA ASP A 164 14.62 -0.44 -40.66
C ASP A 164 15.26 -1.79 -40.22
N VAL A 165 16.58 -2.00 -40.35
CA VAL A 165 17.21 -3.27 -39.92
C VAL A 165 18.05 -3.07 -38.66
N PRO A 166 17.80 -3.84 -37.57
CA PRO A 166 18.70 -3.90 -36.43
C PRO A 166 20.08 -4.40 -36.88
N VAL A 167 21.13 -3.62 -36.63
CA VAL A 167 22.50 -4.10 -36.82
C VAL A 167 22.72 -5.24 -35.83
N GLY A 168 22.72 -6.46 -36.33
CA GLY A 168 23.26 -7.60 -35.61
C GLY A 168 24.77 -7.39 -35.51
N ILE A 169 25.26 -7.00 -34.34
CA ILE A 169 26.67 -7.19 -34.03
C ILE A 169 26.83 -8.70 -33.92
N GLU A 170 27.46 -9.32 -34.92
CA GLU A 170 27.76 -10.76 -34.87
C GLU A 170 28.58 -11.06 -33.61
N ALA A 171 28.22 -12.14 -32.93
CA ALA A 171 28.52 -12.44 -31.54
C ALA A 171 29.99 -12.85 -31.27
N SER A 172 30.94 -11.96 -31.53
CA SER A 172 32.34 -12.06 -31.05
C SER A 172 32.60 -11.22 -29.79
N SER A 173 31.69 -10.31 -29.42
CA SER A 173 31.83 -9.36 -28.32
C SER A 173 30.92 -9.70 -27.14
N ALA A 174 31.43 -9.53 -25.92
CA ALA A 174 30.66 -9.73 -24.70
C ALA A 174 29.62 -8.60 -24.53
N VAL A 175 28.34 -8.98 -24.40
CA VAL A 175 27.22 -8.04 -24.25
C VAL A 175 26.92 -7.84 -22.77
N PHE A 176 27.07 -6.61 -22.29
CA PHE A 176 26.53 -6.24 -20.98
C PHE A 176 25.14 -5.66 -21.18
N MET A 177 24.12 -6.51 -21.09
CA MET A 177 22.79 -6.01 -20.74
C MET A 177 22.84 -5.67 -19.26
N LEU A 178 22.72 -4.39 -18.91
CA LEU A 178 22.43 -3.96 -17.55
C LEU A 178 21.06 -4.56 -17.21
N PRO A 179 20.96 -5.60 -16.36
CA PRO A 179 19.70 -6.29 -16.17
C PRO A 179 18.76 -5.40 -15.37
N ASP A 180 17.53 -5.26 -15.88
CA ASP A 180 16.31 -5.15 -15.08
C ASP A 180 15.28 -6.06 -15.76
N ALA A 181 15.49 -7.37 -15.58
CA ALA A 181 14.55 -8.39 -16.00
C ALA A 181 13.34 -8.39 -15.05
N GLU A 182 12.47 -7.39 -15.18
CA GLU A 182 11.07 -7.42 -14.77
C GLU A 182 10.36 -6.16 -15.28
N LEU A 183 9.95 -6.14 -16.56
CA LEU A 183 8.87 -5.30 -17.12
C LEU A 183 8.78 -3.80 -16.74
N ASP A 184 9.80 -3.19 -16.16
CA ASP A 184 9.87 -1.76 -15.87
C ASP A 184 10.34 -1.08 -17.16
N LEU A 185 9.42 -0.35 -17.77
CA LEU A 185 9.56 0.34 -19.07
C LEU A 185 10.63 1.47 -19.06
N ILE A 186 11.48 1.56 -18.03
CA ILE A 186 12.48 2.60 -17.85
C ILE A 186 13.76 1.94 -17.29
N SER A 187 14.61 1.40 -18.15
CA SER A 187 15.96 0.97 -17.74
C SER A 187 16.77 2.20 -17.32
N THR A 188 17.11 2.35 -16.05
CA THR A 188 18.07 3.40 -15.64
C THR A 188 19.48 2.92 -15.98
N PRO A 189 20.21 3.64 -16.85
CA PRO A 189 21.58 3.23 -17.16
C PRO A 189 22.44 3.33 -15.90
N ARG A 190 23.53 2.56 -15.86
CA ARG A 190 24.50 2.56 -14.76
C ARG A 190 25.86 2.89 -15.34
N ASN A 191 26.58 3.83 -14.74
CA ASN A 191 27.94 4.14 -15.20
C ASN A 191 28.92 3.13 -14.62
N ILE A 192 30.03 2.94 -15.33
CA ILE A 192 31.10 2.03 -14.92
C ILE A 192 32.24 2.87 -14.31
N PHE A 193 32.91 2.31 -13.33
CA PHE A 193 34.12 2.88 -12.76
C PHE A 193 35.20 1.81 -12.60
N GLN A 194 36.46 2.25 -12.59
CA GLN A 194 37.61 1.43 -12.27
C GLN A 194 37.98 1.60 -10.79
N PHE A 195 38.30 0.50 -10.12
CA PHE A 195 38.80 0.47 -8.75
C PHE A 195 39.68 -0.76 -8.55
N ASN A 196 40.88 -0.61 -7.96
CA ASN A 196 41.85 -1.70 -7.73
C ASN A 196 42.08 -2.62 -8.95
N GLY A 197 42.13 -2.03 -10.15
CA GLY A 197 42.33 -2.77 -11.41
C GLY A 197 41.10 -3.52 -11.93
N GLY A 198 40.00 -3.59 -11.17
CA GLY A 198 38.72 -4.13 -11.61
C GLY A 198 37.77 -3.06 -12.13
N PHE A 199 36.74 -3.49 -12.86
CA PHE A 199 35.66 -2.63 -13.34
C PHE A 199 34.37 -2.94 -12.59
N TYR A 200 33.65 -1.91 -12.18
CA TYR A 200 32.50 -2.03 -11.31
C TYR A 200 31.37 -1.10 -11.75
N THR A 201 30.15 -1.44 -11.34
CA THR A 201 28.99 -0.57 -11.39
C THR A 201 28.20 -0.69 -10.09
N VAL A 202 27.41 0.31 -9.76
CA VAL A 202 26.57 0.35 -8.55
C VAL A 202 25.16 0.77 -8.90
N ASP A 203 24.20 0.34 -8.08
CA ASP A 203 22.81 0.80 -8.12
C ASP A 203 22.22 0.91 -6.70
N LYS A 204 20.88 0.99 -6.63
CA LYS A 204 20.13 1.02 -5.36
C LYS A 204 20.19 -0.29 -4.54
N ASP A 205 20.57 -1.40 -5.17
CA ASP A 205 20.51 -2.76 -4.63
C ASP A 205 21.90 -3.33 -4.28
N GLY A 206 22.98 -2.75 -4.83
CA GLY A 206 24.32 -3.21 -4.52
C GLY A 206 25.44 -2.67 -5.41
N ALA A 207 26.59 -3.31 -5.30
CA ALA A 207 27.72 -3.14 -6.21
C ALA A 207 27.99 -4.45 -6.96
N TYR A 208 28.40 -4.29 -8.21
CA TYR A 208 28.57 -5.37 -9.16
C TYR A 208 29.93 -5.22 -9.82
N LYS A 209 30.66 -6.32 -9.90
CA LYS A 209 31.94 -6.41 -10.60
C LYS A 209 31.70 -6.93 -12.01
N LEU A 210 32.36 -6.29 -12.96
CA LEU A 210 32.42 -6.73 -14.34
C LEU A 210 33.48 -7.81 -14.48
N ASP A 211 33.08 -9.03 -14.86
CA ASP A 211 33.99 -10.16 -15.03
C ASP A 211 33.57 -11.00 -16.24
N ASN A 212 34.45 -11.10 -17.25
CA ASN A 212 34.25 -11.90 -18.46
C ASN A 212 32.90 -11.73 -19.19
N GLY A 213 32.36 -10.51 -19.26
CA GLY A 213 31.07 -10.28 -19.93
C GLY A 213 29.85 -10.36 -19.01
N GLU A 214 30.05 -10.69 -17.74
CA GLU A 214 28.98 -10.82 -16.76
C GLU A 214 29.10 -9.80 -15.62
N LEU A 215 27.95 -9.41 -15.07
CA LEU A 215 27.86 -8.63 -13.83
C LEU A 215 27.70 -9.57 -12.65
N LYS A 216 28.78 -9.76 -11.89
CA LYS A 216 28.76 -10.54 -10.65
C LYS A 216 28.41 -9.61 -9.49
N THR A 217 27.35 -9.93 -8.77
CA THR A 217 27.01 -9.21 -7.53
C THR A 217 28.14 -9.42 -6.53
N VAL A 218 28.81 -8.35 -6.11
CA VAL A 218 29.87 -8.40 -5.11
C VAL A 218 29.38 -7.91 -3.75
N CYS A 219 28.56 -6.86 -3.76
CA CYS A 219 27.92 -6.36 -2.55
C CYS A 219 26.43 -6.35 -2.79
N LYS A 220 25.66 -7.05 -1.95
CA LYS A 220 24.20 -6.89 -1.94
C LYS A 220 23.80 -6.12 -0.70
N LEU A 221 23.04 -5.05 -0.92
CA LEU A 221 22.42 -4.30 0.15
C LEU A 221 21.22 -5.11 0.66
N GLY A 222 21.43 -5.84 1.75
CA GLY A 222 20.37 -6.50 2.49
C GLY A 222 20.15 -5.75 3.80
N TYR A 223 18.89 -5.51 4.13
CA TYR A 223 18.54 -5.21 5.50
C TYR A 223 17.71 -6.36 6.03
N SER A 224 18.21 -7.11 7.00
CA SER A 224 17.36 -8.00 7.78
C SER A 224 16.78 -7.20 8.95
N PHE A 225 15.75 -6.40 8.67
CA PHE A 225 14.92 -5.87 9.72
C PHE A 225 13.74 -6.82 9.93
N PRO A 226 13.72 -7.62 11.01
CA PRO A 226 12.49 -8.31 11.39
C PRO A 226 11.50 -7.27 11.94
N LEU A 227 10.86 -6.48 11.07
CA LEU A 227 9.68 -5.71 11.44
C LEU A 227 8.45 -6.61 11.34
N LYS A 228 8.16 -7.31 12.43
CA LYS A 228 6.89 -8.02 12.58
C LYS A 228 5.86 -7.06 13.18
N SER A 229 5.04 -6.47 12.32
CA SER A 229 3.90 -5.65 12.74
C SER A 229 2.60 -6.33 12.33
N PRO A 230 1.69 -6.63 13.28
CA PRO A 230 0.36 -7.12 12.96
C PRO A 230 -0.47 -6.08 12.19
N GLN A 231 -0.17 -4.78 12.30
CA GLN A 231 -0.80 -3.71 11.53
C GLN A 231 -0.38 -3.80 10.06
N ILE A 232 0.92 -3.95 9.79
CA ILE A 232 1.45 -4.17 8.44
C ILE A 232 0.79 -5.41 7.83
N GLN A 233 0.82 -6.54 8.54
CA GLN A 233 0.21 -7.78 8.06
C GLN A 233 -1.30 -7.64 7.82
N ALA A 234 -2.02 -6.94 8.70
CA ALA A 234 -3.46 -6.73 8.52
C ALA A 234 -3.77 -5.87 7.30
N LEU A 235 -2.95 -4.84 7.03
CA LEU A 235 -3.08 -4.02 5.82
C LEU A 235 -2.69 -4.81 4.56
N GLU A 236 -1.64 -5.62 4.62
CA GLU A 236 -1.26 -6.51 3.52
C GLU A 236 -2.38 -7.49 3.21
N ASN A 237 -2.95 -8.13 4.23
CA ASN A 237 -4.09 -9.02 4.07
C ASN A 237 -5.31 -8.27 3.54
N ALA A 238 -5.61 -7.05 4.02
CA ALA A 238 -6.73 -6.26 3.54
C ALA A 238 -6.55 -5.80 2.08
N GLY A 239 -5.34 -5.41 1.69
CA GLY A 239 -5.01 -5.01 0.31
C GLY A 239 -4.97 -6.19 -0.65
N ASN A 240 -4.37 -7.31 -0.24
CA ASN A 240 -4.21 -8.51 -1.06
C ASN A 240 -5.44 -9.43 -1.06
N ALA A 241 -6.35 -9.31 -0.09
CA ALA A 241 -7.57 -10.11 -0.08
C ALA A 241 -8.40 -9.87 -1.34
N THR A 242 -8.07 -8.88 -2.19
CA THR A 242 -9.02 -8.19 -3.05
C THR A 242 -10.21 -7.75 -2.20
N LEU A 243 -10.70 -6.54 -2.37
CA LEU A 243 -11.83 -6.12 -1.54
C LEU A 243 -13.10 -6.95 -1.79
N MET A 244 -13.05 -8.02 -2.59
CA MET A 244 -13.78 -9.28 -2.38
C MET A 244 -12.93 -10.50 -2.84
N THR A 245 -12.54 -11.43 -1.96
CA THR A 245 -11.86 -12.68 -2.36
C THR A 245 -12.81 -13.78 -2.84
N GLU A 246 -12.33 -14.52 -3.84
CA GLU A 246 -12.75 -15.82 -4.38
C GLU A 246 -14.15 -15.91 -4.99
N GLY A 247 -14.18 -15.85 -6.33
CA GLY A 247 -15.37 -16.07 -7.16
C GLY A 247 -15.34 -15.33 -8.51
N ILE A 248 -14.41 -14.38 -8.69
CA ILE A 248 -14.47 -13.44 -9.82
C ILE A 248 -13.44 -13.80 -10.90
N THR A 249 -13.91 -14.60 -11.85
CA THR A 249 -13.37 -14.71 -13.20
C THR A 249 -14.57 -14.40 -14.12
N HIS A 250 -14.80 -13.19 -14.62
CA HIS A 250 -14.33 -12.84 -15.97
C HIS A 250 -14.86 -11.50 -16.55
N ILE A 251 -15.47 -10.57 -15.78
CA ILE A 251 -15.99 -9.32 -16.38
C ILE A 251 -15.27 -8.07 -15.87
N PRO A 252 -14.43 -7.43 -16.71
CA PRO A 252 -13.97 -6.07 -16.49
C PRO A 252 -15.18 -5.12 -16.60
N GLY A 253 -15.64 -4.56 -15.48
CA GLY A 253 -16.51 -3.37 -15.50
C GLY A 253 -17.81 -3.39 -14.71
N TYR A 254 -18.15 -4.46 -13.98
CA TYR A 254 -19.33 -4.48 -13.12
C TYR A 254 -18.96 -4.48 -11.63
N TYR A 255 -19.50 -3.49 -10.93
CA TYR A 255 -19.56 -3.18 -9.49
C TYR A 255 -18.58 -3.90 -8.53
N GLY A 256 -17.73 -3.08 -7.88
CA GLY A 256 -17.36 -3.31 -6.49
C GLY A 256 -16.11 -4.14 -6.20
N THR A 257 -15.20 -4.35 -7.16
CA THR A 257 -13.89 -4.94 -6.83
C THR A 257 -12.85 -3.84 -6.65
N MET A 258 -12.36 -3.65 -5.42
CA MET A 258 -11.09 -2.96 -5.19
C MET A 258 -10.00 -4.03 -5.09
N GLY A 259 -9.50 -4.45 -6.25
CA GLY A 259 -8.41 -5.42 -6.35
C GLY A 259 -8.48 -6.23 -7.64
N SER A 260 -7.32 -6.43 -8.26
CA SER A 260 -7.18 -7.40 -9.34
C SER A 260 -7.00 -8.79 -8.73
N SER A 261 -7.87 -9.75 -9.04
CA SER A 261 -7.63 -11.17 -8.70
C SER A 261 -6.36 -11.72 -9.36
N PHE A 262 -5.77 -10.99 -10.31
CA PHE A 262 -4.58 -11.37 -11.06
C PHE A 262 -3.27 -10.79 -10.49
N ILE A 263 -3.31 -9.87 -9.50
CA ILE A 263 -2.10 -9.23 -8.97
C ILE A 263 -2.12 -9.31 -7.45
N LYS A 264 -1.51 -10.38 -6.93
CA LYS A 264 -1.11 -10.44 -5.52
C LYS A 264 0.22 -9.72 -5.40
N VAL A 265 0.29 -8.72 -4.51
CA VAL A 265 1.58 -8.08 -4.23
C VAL A 265 2.33 -9.00 -3.27
N GLU A 266 3.20 -9.83 -3.83
CA GLU A 266 4.20 -10.56 -3.05
C GLU A 266 5.17 -9.53 -2.44
N ASN A 267 5.55 -9.74 -1.17
CA ASN A 267 6.48 -8.86 -0.46
C ASN A 267 5.98 -7.40 -0.27
N GLY A 268 4.67 -7.21 -0.03
CA GLY A 268 3.96 -5.93 0.15
C GLY A 268 4.78 -4.74 0.66
N PHE A 269 5.11 -4.73 1.95
CA PHE A 269 5.91 -3.67 2.58
C PHE A 269 7.41 -3.98 2.67
N LYS A 270 7.89 -5.05 2.04
CA LYS A 270 9.29 -5.47 2.13
C LYS A 270 10.22 -4.36 1.67
N ASP A 271 9.95 -3.74 0.52
CA ASP A 271 10.76 -2.60 0.04
C ASP A 271 10.68 -1.40 0.99
N ALA A 272 9.53 -1.14 1.62
CA ALA A 272 9.42 -0.06 2.59
C ALA A 272 10.21 -0.31 3.88
N ILE A 273 10.47 -1.57 4.22
CA ILE A 273 11.19 -1.99 5.43
C ILE A 273 12.68 -2.15 5.13
N GLU A 274 13.00 -2.84 4.04
CA GLU A 274 14.36 -3.17 3.63
C GLU A 274 15.00 -2.03 2.84
N LYS A 275 14.20 -1.23 2.10
CA LYS A 275 14.64 -0.13 1.24
C LYS A 275 13.88 1.19 1.44
N PRO A 276 13.70 1.65 2.69
CA PRO A 276 12.84 2.80 3.00
C PRO A 276 13.18 4.07 2.23
N TRP A 277 14.45 4.29 1.88
CA TRP A 277 14.91 5.45 1.12
C TRP A 277 14.37 5.52 -0.32
N LEU A 278 13.90 4.41 -0.90
CA LEU A 278 13.20 4.43 -2.20
C LEU A 278 11.87 5.19 -2.11
N THR A 279 11.39 5.42 -0.89
CA THR A 279 10.20 6.21 -0.63
C THR A 279 10.55 7.68 -0.62
N LEU A 280 10.42 8.32 -1.78
CA LEU A 280 10.82 9.71 -2.00
C LEU A 280 9.82 10.70 -1.35
N VAL A 281 10.31 11.53 -0.43
CA VAL A 281 9.63 12.72 0.13
C VAL A 281 10.56 13.94 0.11
N ASP A 282 9.98 15.13 0.05
CA ASP A 282 10.72 16.39 0.13
C ASP A 282 11.16 16.73 1.56
N GLU A 283 11.82 17.88 1.73
CA GLU A 283 12.36 18.36 3.00
C GLU A 283 11.28 18.56 4.07
N ASP A 284 10.04 18.80 3.66
CA ASP A 284 8.87 18.98 4.53
C ASP A 284 8.14 17.64 4.80
N GLY A 285 8.68 16.51 4.31
CA GLY A 285 8.05 15.20 4.42
C GLY A 285 6.82 15.04 3.53
N MET A 286 6.65 15.91 2.54
CA MET A 286 5.56 15.86 1.57
C MET A 286 5.97 15.06 0.34
N CYS A 287 4.98 14.60 -0.44
CA CYS A 287 5.27 13.91 -1.69
C CYS A 287 5.87 14.89 -2.71
N PHE A 288 6.81 14.41 -3.54
CA PHE A 288 7.37 15.23 -4.61
C PHE A 288 6.30 15.61 -5.65
N ASN A 289 6.27 16.89 -5.98
CA ASN A 289 5.50 17.43 -7.09
C ASN A 289 6.48 17.98 -8.15
N ASN A 290 7.08 17.07 -8.93
CA ASN A 290 7.94 17.44 -10.06
C ASN A 290 7.33 16.86 -11.35
N ASP A 291 7.58 17.53 -12.49
CA ASP A 291 7.00 17.31 -13.82
C ASP A 291 7.24 15.90 -14.42
N HIS A 292 8.07 15.07 -13.77
CA HIS A 292 8.45 13.74 -14.26
C HIS A 292 8.07 12.58 -13.32
N ILE A 293 7.80 12.82 -12.03
CA ILE A 293 7.42 11.80 -11.05
C ILE A 293 6.38 12.41 -10.09
N HIS A 294 5.09 12.24 -10.40
CA HIS A 294 3.98 12.78 -9.60
C HIS A 294 3.49 11.79 -8.53
N ASN A 295 4.29 11.53 -7.49
CA ASN A 295 3.87 10.68 -6.37
C ASN A 295 2.64 11.26 -5.65
N CYS A 296 2.47 12.59 -5.61
CA CYS A 296 1.25 13.20 -5.09
C CYS A 296 0.00 12.88 -5.92
N GLY A 297 0.12 12.86 -7.26
CA GLY A 297 -0.98 12.50 -8.15
C GLY A 297 -1.47 11.07 -7.91
N PHE A 298 -0.53 10.18 -7.55
CA PHE A 298 -0.84 8.80 -7.19
C PHE A 298 -1.66 8.70 -5.90
N ASN A 299 -1.28 9.41 -4.84
CA ASN A 299 -2.02 9.44 -3.58
C ASN A 299 -3.47 9.93 -3.78
N ILE A 300 -3.64 10.99 -4.59
CA ILE A 300 -4.96 11.52 -4.96
C ILE A 300 -5.77 10.46 -5.71
N SER A 301 -5.14 9.74 -6.64
CA SER A 301 -5.80 8.65 -7.37
C SER A 301 -6.33 7.58 -6.40
N ILE A 302 -5.50 7.12 -5.45
CA ILE A 302 -5.90 6.14 -4.44
C ILE A 302 -7.06 6.65 -3.58
N GLU A 303 -7.00 7.88 -3.07
CA GLU A 303 -8.09 8.45 -2.29
C GLU A 303 -9.39 8.57 -3.09
N ASN A 304 -9.31 8.95 -4.36
CA ASN A 304 -10.48 8.98 -5.24
C ASN A 304 -11.04 7.58 -5.45
N MET A 305 -10.17 6.57 -5.64
CA MET A 305 -10.61 5.17 -5.76
C MET A 305 -11.31 4.68 -4.48
N LEU A 306 -10.74 4.96 -3.31
CA LEU A 306 -11.35 4.63 -2.02
C LEU A 306 -12.70 5.34 -1.85
N LYS A 307 -12.81 6.62 -2.24
CA LYS A 307 -14.08 7.38 -2.21
C LYS A 307 -15.13 6.79 -3.16
N ASP A 308 -14.74 6.45 -4.38
CA ASP A 308 -15.64 5.87 -5.39
C ASP A 308 -16.20 4.53 -4.89
N PHE A 309 -15.37 3.69 -4.28
CA PHE A 309 -15.84 2.44 -3.68
C PHE A 309 -16.69 2.68 -2.44
N ALA A 310 -16.27 3.57 -1.54
CA ALA A 310 -17.07 3.93 -0.36
C ALA A 310 -18.47 4.44 -0.72
N SER A 311 -18.64 4.97 -1.94
CA SER A 311 -19.92 5.46 -2.43
C SER A 311 -20.93 4.40 -2.87
N GLN A 312 -20.51 3.14 -3.02
CA GLN A 312 -21.34 2.08 -3.59
C GLN A 312 -22.47 1.65 -2.64
N ASP A 313 -22.13 1.34 -1.39
CA ASP A 313 -23.07 0.86 -0.40
C ASP A 313 -22.52 1.01 1.04
N PRO A 314 -23.36 0.83 2.07
CA PRO A 314 -22.93 0.94 3.47
C PRO A 314 -21.75 0.05 3.88
N TRP A 315 -21.58 -1.11 3.26
CA TRP A 315 -20.50 -2.03 3.58
C TRP A 315 -19.21 -1.59 2.93
N SER A 316 -19.25 -1.19 1.67
CA SER A 316 -18.09 -0.61 0.99
C SER A 316 -17.59 0.64 1.73
N TYR A 317 -18.51 1.48 2.21
CA TYR A 317 -18.17 2.62 3.07
C TYR A 317 -17.42 2.18 4.33
N ARG A 318 -17.97 1.23 5.10
CA ARG A 318 -17.32 0.70 6.31
C ARG A 318 -15.92 0.14 6.00
N GLU A 319 -15.78 -0.67 4.96
CA GLU A 319 -14.49 -1.31 4.61
C GLU A 319 -13.43 -0.26 4.26
N VAL A 320 -13.79 0.82 3.55
CA VAL A 320 -12.85 1.93 3.29
C VAL A 320 -12.41 2.61 4.58
N GLN A 321 -13.33 2.85 5.52
CA GLN A 321 -12.93 3.41 6.82
C GLN A 321 -12.01 2.46 7.59
N VAL A 322 -12.20 1.14 7.47
CA VAL A 322 -11.36 0.13 8.10
C VAL A 322 -9.96 0.11 7.47
N ILE A 323 -9.88 0.17 6.13
CA ILE A 323 -8.62 0.33 5.40
C ILE A 323 -7.89 1.58 5.86
N ARG A 324 -8.59 2.73 5.95
CA ARG A 324 -7.98 3.98 6.44
C ARG A 324 -7.43 3.86 7.86
N GLN A 325 -8.10 3.11 8.76
CA GLN A 325 -7.53 2.83 10.08
C GLN A 325 -6.29 1.91 10.02
N HIS A 326 -6.27 0.92 9.13
CA HIS A 326 -5.08 0.08 8.90
C HIS A 326 -3.93 0.89 8.28
N MET A 327 -4.21 1.77 7.32
CA MET A 327 -3.25 2.73 6.76
C MET A 327 -2.60 3.56 7.86
N GLN A 328 -3.40 4.25 8.68
CA GLN A 328 -2.88 5.08 9.79
C GLN A 328 -2.05 4.28 10.79
N ALA A 329 -2.46 3.03 11.07
CA ALA A 329 -1.74 2.16 12.00
C ALA A 329 -0.40 1.70 11.42
N THR A 330 -0.37 1.33 10.14
CA THR A 330 0.86 0.97 9.42
C THR A 330 1.79 2.17 9.27
N GLU A 331 1.26 3.36 8.95
CA GLU A 331 2.01 4.60 8.90
C GLU A 331 2.70 4.89 10.25
N TYR A 332 1.97 4.71 11.35
CA TYR A 332 2.51 4.88 12.69
C TYR A 332 3.65 3.90 13.00
N ASP A 333 3.50 2.63 12.63
CA ASP A 333 4.51 1.60 12.87
C ASP A 333 5.78 1.83 12.03
N LEU A 334 5.61 2.11 10.73
CA LEU A 334 6.72 2.40 9.81
C LEU A 334 7.45 3.70 10.22
N SER A 335 6.71 4.75 10.57
CA SER A 335 7.32 6.01 11.02
C SER A 335 8.17 5.81 12.28
N ASN A 336 7.65 5.09 13.29
CA ASN A 336 8.42 4.77 14.50
C ASN A 336 9.63 3.88 14.18
N PHE A 337 9.48 2.94 13.26
CA PHE A 337 10.57 2.10 12.80
C PHE A 337 11.68 2.95 12.14
N TYR A 338 11.34 3.91 11.28
CA TYR A 338 12.29 4.82 10.63
C TYR A 338 12.97 5.75 11.64
N ILE A 339 12.23 6.37 12.56
CA ILE A 339 12.80 7.23 13.61
C ILE A 339 13.79 6.43 14.48
N LYS A 340 13.37 5.25 14.93
CA LYS A 340 14.15 4.46 15.89
C LYS A 340 15.41 3.87 15.26
N ASN A 341 15.29 3.27 14.07
CA ASN A 341 16.35 2.46 13.47
C ASN A 341 17.18 3.25 12.46
N LEU A 342 16.58 4.22 11.74
CA LEU A 342 17.27 5.00 10.70
C LEU A 342 17.63 6.42 11.15
N LYS A 343 17.17 6.84 12.34
CA LYS A 343 17.41 8.19 12.90
C LYS A 343 16.89 9.33 12.03
N ILE A 344 15.86 9.05 11.24
CA ILE A 344 15.18 10.04 10.39
C ILE A 344 14.32 10.96 11.27
N SER A 345 14.22 12.24 10.88
CA SER A 345 13.38 13.20 11.60
C SER A 345 11.91 12.73 11.62
N PRO A 346 11.13 13.02 12.68
CA PRO A 346 9.74 12.56 12.76
C PRO A 346 8.87 13.00 11.57
N LEU A 347 9.08 14.20 11.04
CA LEU A 347 8.32 14.73 9.91
C LEU A 347 8.61 13.93 8.63
N ILE A 348 9.89 13.75 8.29
CA ILE A 348 10.30 12.98 7.10
C ILE A 348 9.86 11.52 7.25
N ALA A 349 10.02 10.92 8.43
CA ALA A 349 9.61 9.55 8.70
C ALA A 349 8.10 9.33 8.52
N GLN A 350 7.26 10.29 8.91
CA GLN A 350 5.82 10.25 8.66
C GLN A 350 5.51 10.35 7.17
N GLY A 351 6.19 11.24 6.45
CA GLY A 351 6.09 11.35 4.99
C GLY A 351 6.41 10.04 4.28
N MET A 352 7.56 9.45 4.61
CA MET A 352 8.00 8.17 4.06
C MET A 352 6.98 7.07 4.36
N ALA A 353 6.54 6.95 5.62
CA ALA A 353 5.58 5.92 6.01
C ALA A 353 4.25 6.03 5.22
N LYS A 354 3.77 7.26 5.02
CA LYS A 354 2.58 7.54 4.21
C LYS A 354 2.79 7.12 2.76
N GLN A 355 3.87 7.54 2.12
CA GLN A 355 4.15 7.19 0.73
C GLN A 355 4.33 5.66 0.54
N ALA A 356 4.93 4.97 1.51
CA ALA A 356 5.03 3.51 1.48
C ALA A 356 3.65 2.84 1.47
N VAL A 357 2.72 3.31 2.31
CA VAL A 357 1.33 2.82 2.35
C VAL A 357 0.59 3.07 1.04
N TYR A 358 0.68 4.28 0.49
CA TYR A 358 0.02 4.58 -0.80
C TYR A 358 0.63 3.82 -1.97
N SER A 359 1.96 3.65 -2.00
CA SER A 359 2.63 2.83 -3.01
C SER A 359 2.17 1.38 -2.95
N PHE A 360 2.09 0.79 -1.75
CA PHE A 360 1.53 -0.54 -1.55
C PHE A 360 0.09 -0.63 -2.06
N LEU A 361 -0.78 0.29 -1.63
CA LEU A 361 -2.18 0.30 -2.03
C LEU A 361 -2.36 0.48 -3.53
N GLY A 362 -1.51 1.23 -4.20
CA GLY A 362 -1.66 1.40 -5.65
C GLY A 362 -1.12 0.26 -6.49
N LYS A 363 -0.34 -0.65 -5.88
CA LYS A 363 -0.03 -1.96 -6.49
C LYS A 363 -1.21 -2.94 -6.32
N THR A 364 -1.98 -2.85 -5.24
CA THR A 364 -3.10 -3.77 -4.93
C THR A 364 -4.46 -3.30 -5.46
N VAL A 365 -4.76 -2.00 -5.38
CA VAL A 365 -6.06 -1.41 -5.76
C VAL A 365 -6.02 -0.95 -7.20
N ARG A 366 -6.84 -1.57 -8.06
CA ARG A 366 -7.12 -1.09 -9.42
C ARG A 366 -8.62 -0.89 -9.61
N ILE A 367 -9.01 0.28 -10.12
CA ILE A 367 -10.35 0.50 -10.67
C ILE A 367 -10.27 0.40 -12.19
N ASN A 368 -11.17 -0.38 -12.79
CA ASN A 368 -11.32 -0.40 -14.23
C ASN A 368 -11.80 0.99 -14.69
N ASN A 369 -11.00 1.68 -15.50
CA ASN A 369 -11.25 3.05 -16.01
C ASN A 369 -12.52 3.17 -16.88
N ALA A 370 -13.24 2.08 -17.15
CA ALA A 370 -14.44 2.05 -17.98
C ALA A 370 -15.65 2.83 -17.43
N THR A 371 -15.67 3.26 -16.16
CA THR A 371 -16.83 3.95 -15.56
C THR A 371 -16.71 5.49 -15.60
N SER A 372 -16.38 6.05 -16.77
CA SER A 372 -16.36 7.51 -17.01
C SER A 372 -17.70 8.21 -16.70
N SER A 373 -18.80 7.45 -16.80
CA SER A 373 -20.17 7.88 -16.44
C SER A 373 -20.34 8.19 -14.94
N TYR A 374 -19.72 7.40 -14.05
CA TYR A 374 -19.88 7.55 -12.60
C TYR A 374 -19.08 8.73 -12.03
N ARG A 375 -17.88 9.01 -12.59
CA ARG A 375 -17.07 10.20 -12.24
C ARG A 375 -17.85 11.52 -12.41
N LYS A 376 -18.73 11.62 -13.40
CA LYS A 376 -19.58 12.81 -13.61
C LYS A 376 -20.64 12.97 -12.51
N LYS A 377 -21.13 11.89 -11.92
CA LYS A 377 -22.16 11.91 -10.87
C LYS A 377 -21.58 12.33 -9.52
N LEU A 378 -20.33 11.94 -9.23
CA LEU A 378 -19.64 12.24 -7.98
C LEU A 378 -19.12 13.69 -7.89
N LYS A 379 -18.81 14.33 -9.02
CA LYS A 379 -18.43 15.76 -9.07
C LYS A 379 -19.47 16.70 -8.44
N ASN A 380 -20.73 16.27 -8.34
CA ASN A 380 -21.83 17.06 -7.79
C ASN A 380 -22.13 16.78 -6.30
N ILE A 381 -21.45 15.81 -5.67
CA ILE A 381 -21.69 15.42 -4.27
C ILE A 381 -20.49 15.87 -3.42
N GLY A 382 -20.35 17.19 -3.27
CA GLY A 382 -19.18 17.85 -2.68
C GLY A 382 -18.96 17.67 -1.17
N ARG A 383 -19.32 16.55 -0.54
CA ARG A 383 -18.99 16.23 0.87
C ARG A 383 -18.83 14.71 1.06
N GLU A 384 -17.87 14.30 1.91
CA GLU A 384 -17.86 12.98 2.56
C GLU A 384 -19.11 12.88 3.45
N ILE A 385 -20.25 12.56 2.85
CA ILE A 385 -21.45 12.21 3.61
C ILE A 385 -21.23 10.78 4.09
N ASP A 386 -21.36 10.54 5.39
CA ASP A 386 -21.52 9.18 5.91
C ASP A 386 -22.75 8.57 5.25
N LEU A 387 -22.53 7.70 4.25
CA LEU A 387 -23.59 7.04 3.48
C LEU A 387 -24.29 5.96 4.31
N TYR A 388 -23.91 5.78 5.58
CA TYR A 388 -24.68 4.97 6.50
C TYR A 388 -26.01 5.64 6.85
N THR A 389 -27.00 5.39 6.01
CA THR A 389 -28.33 5.98 6.10
C THR A 389 -29.27 5.23 7.06
N LEU A 390 -28.86 4.09 7.63
CA LEU A 390 -29.74 3.31 8.52
C LEU A 390 -30.16 4.08 9.78
N ASP A 391 -29.44 5.12 10.18
CA ASP A 391 -29.79 5.99 11.31
C ASP A 391 -30.75 7.13 10.98
N TYR A 392 -30.96 7.44 9.71
CA TYR A 392 -31.90 8.47 9.29
C TYR A 392 -33.29 7.86 9.10
N TYR A 393 -34.23 8.21 9.97
CA TYR A 393 -35.59 7.65 10.00
C TYR A 393 -36.35 7.74 8.65
N LYS A 394 -36.04 8.75 7.84
CA LYS A 394 -36.66 9.04 6.54
C LYS A 394 -35.97 8.37 5.35
N SER A 395 -34.76 7.86 5.49
CA SER A 395 -34.08 7.19 4.37
C SER A 395 -34.40 5.70 4.38
N SER A 396 -34.76 5.20 3.20
CA SER A 396 -34.78 3.77 2.90
C SER A 396 -33.58 3.45 2.00
N ILE A 397 -32.92 2.33 2.26
CA ILE A 397 -31.88 1.76 1.41
C ILE A 397 -32.56 0.76 0.49
N ALA A 398 -32.58 1.08 -0.81
CA ALA A 398 -33.04 0.13 -1.80
C ALA A 398 -32.24 -1.17 -1.70
N THR A 399 -32.90 -2.30 -1.93
CA THR A 399 -32.20 -3.59 -2.01
C THR A 399 -31.13 -3.52 -3.09
N ASN A 400 -29.95 -4.07 -2.80
CA ASN A 400 -28.91 -4.19 -3.82
C ASN A 400 -29.27 -5.28 -4.84
N TRP A 401 -28.40 -5.47 -5.84
CA TRP A 401 -28.64 -6.36 -6.98
C TRP A 401 -28.84 -7.84 -6.62
N PHE A 402 -28.50 -8.28 -5.40
CA PHE A 402 -28.77 -9.64 -4.89
C PHE A 402 -29.78 -9.67 -3.72
N GLY A 403 -30.62 -8.63 -3.60
CA GLY A 403 -31.77 -8.64 -2.70
C GLY A 403 -31.44 -8.37 -1.23
N LYS A 404 -30.28 -7.79 -0.89
CA LYS A 404 -29.95 -7.48 0.51
C LYS A 404 -30.74 -6.28 1.03
N THR A 405 -31.53 -6.50 2.07
CA THR A 405 -32.45 -5.49 2.65
C THR A 405 -31.78 -4.62 3.73
N GLU A 406 -32.43 -3.52 4.11
CA GLU A 406 -32.03 -2.68 5.26
C GLU A 406 -31.89 -3.48 6.57
N LEU A 407 -32.81 -4.42 6.82
CA LEU A 407 -32.76 -5.25 8.02
C LEU A 407 -31.53 -6.18 7.99
N MET A 408 -31.18 -6.72 6.81
CA MET A 408 -29.96 -7.49 6.63
C MET A 408 -28.70 -6.64 6.80
N TRP A 409 -28.69 -5.39 6.35
CA TRP A 409 -27.60 -4.45 6.61
C TRP A 409 -27.46 -4.15 8.11
N ALA A 410 -28.55 -3.83 8.79
CA ALA A 410 -28.56 -3.59 10.23
C ALA A 410 -28.04 -4.80 11.01
N ALA A 411 -28.47 -6.01 10.62
CA ALA A 411 -28.01 -7.27 11.19
C ALA A 411 -26.51 -7.48 10.95
N HIS A 412 -26.05 -7.32 9.70
CA HIS A 412 -24.64 -7.44 9.33
C HIS A 412 -23.77 -6.46 10.13
N PHE A 413 -24.23 -5.25 10.39
CA PHE A 413 -23.49 -4.24 11.15
C PHE A 413 -23.64 -4.34 12.67
N ASN A 414 -24.37 -5.34 13.20
CA ASN A 414 -24.69 -5.43 14.62
C ASN A 414 -25.39 -4.16 15.16
N ASP A 415 -26.20 -3.49 14.33
CA ASP A 415 -26.85 -2.22 14.69
C ASP A 415 -28.18 -2.47 15.40
N TYR A 416 -28.10 -2.68 16.72
CA TYR A 416 -29.27 -2.95 17.57
C TYR A 416 -30.37 -1.89 17.45
N ASP A 417 -30.02 -0.60 17.43
CA ASP A 417 -31.05 0.45 17.36
C ASP A 417 -31.74 0.46 15.99
N ALA A 418 -31.00 0.21 14.90
CA ALA A 418 -31.60 0.09 13.57
C ALA A 418 -32.52 -1.13 13.49
N ILE A 419 -32.12 -2.28 14.03
CA ILE A 419 -32.98 -3.47 14.14
C ILE A 419 -34.27 -3.14 14.87
N GLN A 420 -34.19 -2.54 16.08
CA GLN A 420 -35.39 -2.20 16.85
C GLN A 420 -36.33 -1.25 16.10
N ARG A 421 -35.77 -0.24 15.40
CA ARG A 421 -36.58 0.69 14.58
C ARG A 421 -37.25 0.00 13.40
N LEU A 422 -36.51 -0.82 12.66
CA LEU A 422 -37.00 -1.51 11.46
C LEU A 422 -38.08 -2.53 11.83
N LEU A 423 -37.89 -3.27 12.92
CA LEU A 423 -38.90 -4.20 13.44
C LEU A 423 -40.15 -3.47 13.99
N LYS A 424 -40.00 -2.27 14.56
CA LYS A 424 -41.16 -1.46 15.01
C LYS A 424 -41.96 -0.87 13.85
N LYS A 425 -41.32 -0.55 12.72
CA LYS A 425 -42.03 -0.16 11.48
C LYS A 425 -42.88 -1.31 10.92
N ASP A 426 -42.55 -2.55 11.27
CA ASP A 426 -43.23 -3.80 10.89
C ASP A 426 -44.43 -4.15 11.81
N ASP A 427 -44.90 -3.20 12.64
CA ASP A 427 -46.07 -3.38 13.50
C ASP A 427 -47.37 -3.42 12.68
N LYS A 428 -48.22 -4.42 12.98
CA LYS A 428 -49.33 -4.97 12.17
C LYS A 428 -50.48 -3.99 11.86
N THR A 429 -50.41 -2.75 12.33
CA THR A 429 -51.44 -1.72 12.17
C THR A 429 -51.17 -0.78 11.00
N ASN A 430 -50.06 -0.93 10.27
CA ASN A 430 -49.73 -0.09 9.11
C ASN A 430 -49.95 -0.85 7.79
N PRO A 431 -51.06 -0.62 7.06
CA PRO A 431 -51.41 -1.35 5.84
C PRO A 431 -50.45 -1.11 4.65
N ASN A 432 -49.46 -0.21 4.79
CA ASN A 432 -48.49 0.12 3.73
C ASN A 432 -47.11 -0.54 3.88
N PHE A 433 -46.89 -1.41 4.88
CA PHE A 433 -45.63 -2.16 5.02
C PHE A 433 -45.89 -3.59 5.53
N PRO A 434 -45.84 -4.61 4.65
CA PRO A 434 -46.05 -5.98 5.09
C PRO A 434 -44.79 -6.57 5.73
N HIS A 435 -45.04 -7.53 6.62
CA HIS A 435 -44.21 -8.55 7.30
C HIS A 435 -43.06 -9.23 6.49
N GLN A 436 -42.68 -8.73 5.31
CA GLN A 436 -41.79 -9.38 4.35
C GLN A 436 -40.31 -9.25 4.71
N ALA A 437 -39.88 -8.18 5.39
CA ALA A 437 -38.45 -7.91 5.61
C ALA A 437 -37.78 -8.93 6.56
N LEU A 438 -38.51 -9.44 7.56
CA LEU A 438 -38.02 -10.42 8.53
C LEU A 438 -37.71 -11.78 7.89
N PHE A 439 -38.55 -12.20 6.93
CA PHE A 439 -38.45 -13.47 6.20
C PHE A 439 -37.81 -13.31 4.82
N SER A 440 -37.40 -12.08 4.45
CA SER A 440 -36.68 -11.83 3.21
C SER A 440 -35.34 -12.56 3.24
N VAL A 441 -34.95 -13.04 2.08
CA VAL A 441 -33.69 -13.73 1.83
C VAL A 441 -33.03 -13.14 0.61
N THR A 442 -31.70 -13.14 0.58
CA THR A 442 -30.96 -12.73 -0.62
C THR A 442 -31.25 -13.68 -1.78
N SER A 443 -31.47 -13.13 -2.97
CA SER A 443 -31.69 -13.87 -4.21
C SER A 443 -30.99 -13.16 -5.36
N SER A 444 -30.52 -13.90 -6.35
CA SER A 444 -29.96 -13.36 -7.58
C SER A 444 -30.55 -14.12 -8.76
N ASN A 445 -31.00 -13.40 -9.78
CA ASN A 445 -31.38 -13.97 -11.07
C ASN A 445 -30.16 -14.06 -12.01
N ASP A 446 -29.07 -13.38 -11.66
CA ASP A 446 -27.81 -13.45 -12.39
C ASP A 446 -27.04 -14.70 -11.96
N GLU A 447 -26.78 -15.58 -12.92
CA GLU A 447 -25.79 -16.67 -12.83
C GLU A 447 -24.34 -16.14 -12.74
N TYR A 448 -24.16 -14.82 -12.90
CA TYR A 448 -22.87 -14.15 -12.74
C TYR A 448 -22.42 -14.15 -11.26
N ALA A 449 -21.80 -15.27 -10.92
CA ALA A 449 -21.35 -15.70 -9.60
C ALA A 449 -20.35 -14.73 -8.95
N SER A 450 -20.84 -13.76 -8.17
CA SER A 450 -20.01 -13.09 -7.14
C SER A 450 -20.54 -13.25 -5.72
N VAL A 451 -21.77 -13.73 -5.53
CA VAL A 451 -22.32 -14.05 -4.20
C VAL A 451 -22.21 -15.55 -3.96
N GLN A 452 -21.25 -15.96 -3.13
CA GLN A 452 -20.99 -17.37 -2.82
C GLN A 452 -22.19 -18.09 -2.16
N TYR A 453 -23.00 -17.36 -1.39
CA TYR A 453 -24.11 -17.88 -0.60
C TYR A 453 -25.35 -17.00 -0.75
N LEU A 454 -26.38 -17.50 -1.43
CA LEU A 454 -27.71 -16.90 -1.51
C LEU A 454 -28.62 -17.49 -0.41
N ASN A 455 -29.90 -17.13 -0.41
CA ASN A 455 -30.88 -17.54 0.59
C ASN A 455 -30.51 -17.15 2.04
N ARG A 456 -29.77 -16.07 2.24
CA ARG A 456 -29.37 -15.57 3.56
C ARG A 456 -30.39 -14.55 4.07
N SER A 457 -30.90 -14.73 5.28
CA SER A 457 -31.78 -13.77 5.95
C SER A 457 -31.01 -12.77 6.84
N ALA A 458 -31.73 -11.82 7.44
CA ALA A 458 -31.17 -10.95 8.47
C ALA A 458 -30.57 -11.77 9.63
N LEU A 459 -31.23 -12.86 10.05
CA LEU A 459 -30.70 -13.73 11.11
C LEU A 459 -29.43 -14.46 10.67
N THR A 460 -29.32 -14.87 9.40
CA THR A 460 -28.07 -15.45 8.85
C THR A 460 -26.90 -14.45 8.89
N TYR A 461 -27.15 -13.18 8.57
CA TYR A 461 -26.12 -12.13 8.66
C TYR A 461 -25.75 -11.81 10.12
N ALA A 462 -26.74 -11.78 11.02
CA ALA A 462 -26.51 -11.58 12.44
C ALA A 462 -25.74 -12.74 13.09
N ALA A 463 -26.06 -13.98 12.71
CA ALA A 463 -25.35 -15.17 13.18
C ALA A 463 -23.85 -15.08 12.91
N GLU A 464 -23.43 -14.61 11.73
CA GLU A 464 -22.02 -14.47 11.37
C GLU A 464 -21.33 -13.25 12.00
N ASN A 465 -22.03 -12.12 12.14
CA ASN A 465 -21.37 -10.82 12.40
C ASN A 465 -21.79 -10.11 13.69
N ALA A 466 -22.93 -10.48 14.28
CA ALA A 466 -23.56 -9.71 15.33
C ALA A 466 -23.36 -10.31 16.72
N THR A 467 -23.62 -9.48 17.72
CA THR A 467 -23.59 -9.86 19.13
C THR A 467 -24.93 -10.45 19.55
N LEU A 468 -24.94 -11.18 20.67
CA LEU A 468 -26.14 -11.81 21.20
C LEU A 468 -27.37 -10.89 21.30
N PRO A 469 -27.29 -9.61 21.74
CA PRO A 469 -28.45 -8.72 21.76
C PRO A 469 -29.17 -8.55 20.42
N VAL A 470 -28.43 -8.50 19.30
CA VAL A 470 -29.02 -8.38 17.95
C VAL A 470 -29.60 -9.71 17.50
N ILE A 471 -28.89 -10.81 17.73
CA ILE A 471 -29.38 -12.16 17.40
C ILE A 471 -30.68 -12.46 18.16
N GLN A 472 -30.70 -12.21 19.48
CA GLN A 472 -31.90 -12.37 20.32
C GLN A 472 -33.05 -11.46 19.89
N ALA A 473 -32.75 -10.22 19.46
CA ALA A 473 -33.78 -9.31 18.97
C ALA A 473 -34.50 -9.86 17.73
N LEU A 474 -33.75 -10.44 16.78
CA LEU A 474 -34.30 -11.05 15.57
C LEU A 474 -35.07 -12.33 15.87
N ILE A 475 -34.54 -13.22 16.71
CA ILE A 475 -35.23 -14.45 17.14
C ILE A 475 -36.56 -14.11 17.82
N LYS A 476 -36.56 -13.15 18.76
CA LYS A 476 -37.77 -12.71 19.47
C LYS A 476 -38.81 -12.08 18.54
N ALA A 477 -38.37 -11.47 17.44
CA ALA A 477 -39.27 -10.94 16.42
C ALA A 477 -39.89 -12.02 15.53
N GLY A 478 -39.46 -13.28 15.64
CA GLY A 478 -39.99 -14.41 14.89
C GLY A 478 -39.16 -14.79 13.65
N SER A 479 -37.88 -14.40 13.58
CA SER A 479 -37.00 -14.89 12.52
C SER A 479 -36.94 -16.41 12.49
N ASP A 480 -36.90 -17.00 11.28
CA ASP A 480 -36.74 -18.44 11.11
C ASP A 480 -35.35 -18.91 11.56
N ILE A 481 -35.32 -19.69 12.64
CA ILE A 481 -34.09 -20.26 13.21
C ILE A 481 -33.63 -21.54 12.49
N ASN A 482 -34.44 -22.08 11.58
CA ASN A 482 -34.12 -23.30 10.81
C ASN A 482 -33.69 -22.96 9.37
N ILE A 483 -33.50 -21.67 9.06
CA ILE A 483 -33.13 -21.21 7.73
C ILE A 483 -31.80 -21.84 7.27
N LYS A 484 -31.74 -22.21 6.00
CA LYS A 484 -30.54 -22.67 5.31
C LYS A 484 -30.23 -21.79 4.11
N ASP A 485 -28.96 -21.51 3.88
CA ASP A 485 -28.51 -20.79 2.69
C ASP A 485 -28.63 -21.66 1.41
N SER A 486 -28.25 -21.11 0.25
CA SER A 486 -28.30 -21.82 -1.04
C SER A 486 -27.32 -22.98 -1.17
N LYS A 487 -26.44 -23.19 -0.20
CA LYS A 487 -25.51 -24.33 -0.10
C LYS A 487 -25.92 -25.32 1.00
N GLY A 488 -27.06 -25.08 1.67
CA GLY A 488 -27.57 -25.92 2.74
C GLY A 488 -26.95 -25.64 4.11
N ASN A 489 -26.13 -24.59 4.26
CA ASN A 489 -25.56 -24.21 5.55
C ASN A 489 -26.63 -23.57 6.44
N ASP A 490 -26.67 -23.97 7.71
CA ASP A 490 -27.59 -23.45 8.72
C ASP A 490 -26.99 -22.28 9.52
N LEU A 491 -27.70 -21.81 10.54
CA LEU A 491 -27.24 -20.71 11.39
C LEU A 491 -26.02 -21.07 12.25
N ASP A 492 -25.87 -22.34 12.66
CA ASP A 492 -24.73 -22.78 13.47
C ASP A 492 -23.44 -22.76 12.65
N TYR A 493 -23.50 -23.08 11.36
CA TYR A 493 -22.39 -22.87 10.42
C TYR A 493 -21.90 -21.41 10.43
N TYR A 494 -22.82 -20.45 10.39
CA TYR A 494 -22.46 -19.02 10.41
C TYR A 494 -22.00 -18.55 11.79
N LEU A 495 -22.59 -19.06 12.88
CA LEU A 495 -22.15 -18.80 14.25
C LEU A 495 -20.72 -19.28 14.49
N ALA A 496 -20.30 -20.40 13.89
CA ALA A 496 -18.93 -20.88 13.97
C ALA A 496 -17.89 -19.89 13.38
N LYS A 497 -18.30 -19.01 12.46
CA LYS A 497 -17.47 -17.91 11.92
C LYS A 497 -17.51 -16.66 12.80
N ASN A 498 -18.43 -16.59 13.75
CA ASN A 498 -18.63 -15.43 14.61
C ASN A 498 -17.68 -15.46 15.80
N THR A 499 -16.67 -14.59 15.77
CA THR A 499 -15.66 -14.49 16.85
C THR A 499 -16.19 -13.98 18.20
N LEU A 500 -17.46 -13.56 18.28
CA LEU A 500 -18.06 -12.93 19.47
C LEU A 500 -19.05 -13.85 20.19
N VAL A 501 -19.49 -14.92 19.54
CA VAL A 501 -20.56 -15.78 20.02
C VAL A 501 -20.08 -17.23 19.98
N ASN A 502 -20.01 -17.86 21.14
CA ASN A 502 -19.67 -19.28 21.29
C ASN A 502 -20.87 -20.03 21.90
N LYS A 503 -21.97 -20.05 21.16
CA LYS A 503 -23.26 -20.69 21.51
C LYS A 503 -23.96 -21.11 20.22
N SER A 504 -24.63 -22.24 20.27
CA SER A 504 -25.55 -22.68 19.21
C SER A 504 -26.80 -21.80 19.16
N ILE A 505 -27.47 -21.79 18.02
CA ILE A 505 -28.69 -21.00 17.82
C ILE A 505 -29.81 -21.39 18.81
N LYS A 506 -29.90 -22.69 19.16
CA LYS A 506 -30.88 -23.21 20.13
C LYS A 506 -30.61 -22.69 21.54
N GLU A 507 -29.34 -22.67 21.96
CA GLU A 507 -28.96 -22.08 23.25
C GLU A 507 -29.31 -20.60 23.29
N ILE A 508 -29.00 -19.84 22.22
CA ILE A 508 -29.29 -18.40 22.15
C ILE A 508 -30.81 -18.15 22.24
N ALA A 509 -31.62 -18.98 21.58
CA ALA A 509 -33.08 -18.89 21.61
C ALA A 509 -33.68 -19.19 22.99
N ALA A 510 -33.07 -20.10 23.76
CA ALA A 510 -33.51 -20.47 25.11
C ALA A 510 -33.03 -19.50 26.20
N MET A 511 -32.03 -18.65 25.90
CA MET A 511 -31.47 -17.71 26.87
C MET A 511 -32.43 -16.56 27.21
N PRO A 512 -32.42 -16.07 28.47
CA PRO A 512 -33.15 -14.86 28.82
C PRO A 512 -32.60 -13.65 28.05
N ALA A 513 -33.43 -12.60 27.95
CA ALA A 513 -33.05 -11.36 27.29
C ALA A 513 -31.82 -10.74 27.96
N ILE A 514 -30.79 -10.46 27.16
CA ILE A 514 -29.54 -9.91 27.66
C ILE A 514 -29.73 -8.44 28.04
N GLU A 515 -29.27 -8.11 29.25
CA GLU A 515 -29.19 -6.73 29.70
C GLU A 515 -28.09 -5.97 28.92
N ILE A 516 -28.49 -4.91 28.24
CA ILE A 516 -27.59 -4.06 27.45
C ILE A 516 -27.09 -2.91 28.33
N LYS A 517 -25.80 -2.95 28.66
CA LYS A 517 -25.07 -1.91 29.39
C LYS A 517 -23.72 -1.67 28.70
N PRO A 518 -23.21 -0.42 28.70
CA PRO A 518 -21.88 -0.13 28.17
C PRO A 518 -20.76 -0.72 29.03
N SER A 519 -19.51 -0.58 28.59
CA SER A 519 -18.33 -1.11 29.28
C SER A 519 -17.95 -0.34 30.57
N PHE A 520 -18.62 0.78 30.85
CA PHE A 520 -18.35 1.66 31.99
C PHE A 520 -19.61 1.99 32.80
N ASN A 521 -19.42 2.53 34.00
CA ASN A 521 -20.52 2.92 34.87
C ASN A 521 -21.16 4.24 34.40
N CYS A 522 -22.41 4.18 33.93
CA CYS A 522 -23.16 5.34 33.46
C CYS A 522 -23.36 6.45 34.50
N LYS A 523 -23.28 6.15 35.80
CA LYS A 523 -23.32 7.17 36.85
C LYS A 523 -22.08 8.09 36.83
N LEU A 524 -20.99 7.65 36.22
CA LEU A 524 -19.74 8.39 36.09
C LEU A 524 -19.58 9.06 34.72
N ALA A 525 -20.60 8.98 33.86
CA ALA A 525 -20.58 9.57 32.53
C ALA A 525 -20.50 11.10 32.62
N SER A 526 -19.44 11.68 32.08
CA SER A 526 -19.15 13.12 32.19
C SER A 526 -19.29 13.82 30.85
N SER A 527 -18.78 13.19 29.78
CA SER A 527 -18.79 13.72 28.41
C SER A 527 -20.12 13.49 27.68
N ALA A 528 -20.38 14.28 26.64
CA ALA A 528 -21.56 14.07 25.78
C ALA A 528 -21.54 12.68 25.13
N GLN A 529 -20.37 12.19 24.76
CA GLN A 529 -20.13 10.88 24.19
C GLN A 529 -20.49 9.75 25.18
N GLU A 530 -20.03 9.85 26.43
CA GLU A 530 -20.39 8.85 27.46
C GLU A 530 -21.89 8.86 27.76
N LYS A 531 -22.49 10.05 27.86
CA LYS A 531 -23.93 10.21 28.11
C LYS A 531 -24.77 9.60 26.99
N VAL A 532 -24.41 9.79 25.72
CA VAL A 532 -25.15 9.19 24.60
C VAL A 532 -24.96 7.67 24.52
N ILE A 533 -23.77 7.15 24.85
CA ILE A 533 -23.54 5.71 24.96
C ILE A 533 -24.46 5.10 26.03
N CYS A 534 -24.61 5.76 27.18
CA CYS A 534 -25.52 5.34 28.23
C CYS A 534 -27.01 5.43 27.85
N ALA A 535 -27.38 6.43 27.04
CA ALA A 535 -28.76 6.66 26.61
C ALA A 535 -29.22 5.76 25.45
N LYS A 536 -28.30 5.22 24.63
CA LYS A 536 -28.61 4.46 23.42
C LYS A 536 -28.10 3.03 23.52
N LYS A 537 -29.03 2.06 23.49
CA LYS A 537 -28.71 0.63 23.60
C LYS A 537 -27.74 0.17 22.50
N GLY A 538 -27.91 0.60 21.25
CA GLY A 538 -27.00 0.26 20.16
C GLY A 538 -25.57 0.74 20.38
N LEU A 539 -25.38 1.97 20.89
CA LEU A 539 -24.04 2.45 21.25
C LEU A 539 -23.46 1.70 22.45
N ALA A 540 -24.27 1.34 23.45
CA ALA A 540 -23.84 0.49 24.55
C ALA A 540 -23.39 -0.91 24.08
N VAL A 541 -24.08 -1.49 23.10
CA VAL A 541 -23.66 -2.76 22.44
C VAL A 541 -22.29 -2.60 21.81
N TYR A 542 -22.10 -1.57 20.97
CA TYR A 542 -20.81 -1.33 20.32
C TYR A 542 -19.69 -1.01 21.31
N ASP A 543 -19.96 -0.24 22.36
CA ASP A 543 -18.98 0.10 23.37
C ASP A 543 -18.47 -1.14 24.11
N LYS A 544 -19.38 -2.00 24.54
CA LYS A 544 -19.05 -3.27 25.18
C LYS A 544 -18.26 -4.19 24.24
N GLN A 545 -18.70 -4.33 22.98
CA GLN A 545 -18.03 -5.16 21.98
C GLN A 545 -16.60 -4.66 21.68
N MET A 546 -16.44 -3.35 21.44
CA MET A 546 -15.13 -2.73 21.17
C MET A 546 -14.19 -2.91 22.37
N SER A 547 -14.69 -2.70 23.60
CA SER A 547 -13.88 -2.90 24.81
C SER A 547 -13.42 -4.35 24.98
N GLN A 548 -14.28 -5.33 24.67
CA GLN A 548 -13.93 -6.75 24.73
C GLN A 548 -12.89 -7.12 23.67
N LEU A 549 -13.07 -6.67 22.43
CA LEU A 549 -12.12 -6.89 21.35
C LEU A 549 -10.77 -6.24 21.65
N TYR A 550 -10.76 -5.00 22.16
CA TYR A 550 -9.53 -4.33 22.54
C TYR A 550 -8.78 -5.09 23.64
N LYS A 551 -9.50 -5.61 24.64
CA LYS A 551 -8.91 -6.46 25.67
C LYS A 551 -8.31 -7.74 25.07
N ALA A 552 -9.04 -8.42 24.19
CA ALA A 552 -8.56 -9.62 23.52
C ALA A 552 -7.31 -9.35 22.67
N VAL A 553 -7.31 -8.26 21.88
CA VAL A 553 -6.13 -7.82 21.10
C VAL A 553 -4.94 -7.57 22.02
N ARG A 554 -5.12 -6.86 23.14
CA ARG A 554 -4.05 -6.57 24.10
C ARG A 554 -3.50 -7.83 24.79
N THR A 555 -4.31 -8.87 24.94
CA THR A 555 -3.89 -10.15 25.53
C THR A 555 -3.16 -11.03 24.52
N ASN A 556 -3.69 -11.14 23.31
CA ASN A 556 -3.22 -12.13 22.32
C ASN A 556 -2.13 -11.60 21.39
N ILE A 557 -2.02 -10.28 21.21
CA ILE A 557 -1.08 -9.65 20.28
C ILE A 557 -0.04 -8.86 21.07
N LYS A 558 1.21 -9.32 21.01
CA LYS A 558 2.37 -8.69 21.65
C LYS A 558 2.91 -7.54 20.80
N ASP A 559 2.17 -6.44 20.75
CA ASP A 559 2.63 -5.18 20.15
C ASP A 559 2.44 -4.00 21.14
N SER A 560 3.52 -3.23 21.34
CA SER A 560 3.54 -2.04 22.18
C SER A 560 2.68 -0.90 21.62
N ASN A 561 2.49 -0.84 20.30
CA ASN A 561 1.85 0.28 19.62
C ASN A 561 0.32 0.23 19.70
N ILE A 562 -0.30 -0.95 19.90
CA ILE A 562 -1.76 -1.11 20.08
C ILE A 562 -2.36 -0.09 21.07
N LYS A 563 -1.70 0.15 22.22
CA LYS A 563 -2.19 1.09 23.23
C LYS A 563 -2.12 2.55 22.75
N ALA A 564 -1.07 2.91 22.02
CA ALA A 564 -0.92 4.24 21.43
C ALA A 564 -1.98 4.47 20.35
N LEU A 565 -2.17 3.49 19.45
CA LEU A 565 -3.17 3.53 18.39
C LEU A 565 -4.61 3.62 18.93
N GLN A 566 -4.93 2.94 20.04
CA GLN A 566 -6.23 3.09 20.69
C GLN A 566 -6.45 4.50 21.25
N ARG A 567 -5.41 5.14 21.80
CA ARG A 567 -5.49 6.52 22.30
C ARG A 567 -5.66 7.52 21.17
N ILE A 568 -4.95 7.31 20.05
CA ILE A 568 -5.10 8.12 18.84
C ILE A 568 -6.55 8.01 18.34
N TRP A 569 -7.08 6.80 18.19
CA TRP A 569 -8.47 6.59 17.79
C TRP A 569 -9.48 7.28 18.73
N LEU A 570 -9.30 7.20 20.05
CA LEU A 570 -10.16 7.89 21.02
C LEU A 570 -10.10 9.42 20.88
N LYS A 571 -8.91 9.98 20.61
CA LYS A 571 -8.75 11.41 20.37
C LYS A 571 -9.47 11.83 19.08
N ASP A 572 -9.36 11.02 18.03
CA ASP A 572 -10.04 11.26 16.76
C ASP A 572 -11.54 11.15 16.88
N LEU A 573 -12.06 10.11 17.55
CA LEU A 573 -13.49 9.98 17.85
C LEU A 573 -14.03 11.24 18.55
N ARG A 574 -13.33 11.71 19.60
CA ARG A 574 -13.75 12.90 20.35
C ARG A 574 -13.72 14.14 19.47
N ARG A 575 -12.68 14.33 18.67
CA ARG A 575 -12.52 15.48 17.77
C ARG A 575 -13.59 15.46 16.68
N SER A 576 -13.75 14.36 15.96
CA SER A 576 -14.67 14.23 14.83
C SER A 576 -16.14 14.31 15.26
N CYS A 577 -16.46 13.91 16.50
CA CYS A 577 -17.80 14.00 17.05
C CYS A 577 -17.90 15.07 18.19
N SER A 578 -17.17 16.19 18.10
CA SER A 578 -17.08 17.21 19.18
C SER A 578 -18.14 18.32 19.16
N VAL A 579 -18.85 18.54 18.05
CA VAL A 579 -19.79 19.68 17.88
C VAL A 579 -21.09 19.21 17.21
N LEU A 580 -21.56 18.03 17.58
CA LEU A 580 -22.75 17.42 17.02
C LEU A 580 -23.88 17.45 18.04
N ASP A 581 -25.08 17.82 17.59
CA ASP A 581 -26.29 17.67 18.39
C ASP A 581 -26.56 16.18 18.64
N PRO A 582 -27.38 15.80 19.64
CA PRO A 582 -27.60 14.40 19.97
C PRO A 582 -28.08 13.51 18.81
N TYR A 583 -28.77 14.07 17.81
CA TYR A 583 -29.24 13.34 16.63
C TYR A 583 -28.10 13.02 15.66
N THR A 584 -27.13 13.93 15.48
CA THR A 584 -25.97 13.72 14.61
C THR A 584 -24.78 13.06 15.32
N LEU A 585 -24.71 13.18 16.65
CA LEU A 585 -23.68 12.56 17.48
C LEU A 585 -23.74 11.03 17.44
N SER A 586 -24.94 10.46 17.57
CA SER A 586 -25.08 8.99 17.62
C SER A 586 -24.64 8.29 16.31
N PRO A 587 -25.05 8.75 15.11
CA PRO A 587 -24.55 8.21 13.84
C PRO A 587 -23.02 8.32 13.70
N CYS A 588 -22.45 9.49 14.03
CA CYS A 588 -20.99 9.71 14.02
C CYS A 588 -20.27 8.66 14.87
N MET A 589 -20.71 8.49 16.13
CA MET A 589 -20.11 7.52 17.04
C MET A 589 -20.28 6.09 16.52
N LYS A 590 -21.47 5.68 16.06
CA LYS A 590 -21.68 4.34 15.50
C LYS A 590 -20.75 4.04 14.33
N SER A 591 -20.52 5.01 13.45
CA SER A 591 -19.56 4.90 12.34
C SER A 591 -18.16 4.57 12.85
N HIS A 592 -17.63 5.40 13.75
CA HIS A 592 -16.30 5.19 14.34
C HIS A 592 -16.16 3.88 15.11
N TYR A 593 -17.19 3.49 15.88
CA TYR A 593 -17.19 2.25 16.66
C TYR A 593 -17.18 1.01 15.75
N ARG A 594 -18.04 0.95 14.72
CA ARG A 594 -18.08 -0.18 13.78
C ARG A 594 -16.75 -0.35 13.04
N THR A 595 -16.17 0.75 12.57
CA THR A 595 -14.85 0.73 11.94
C THR A 595 -13.80 0.22 12.92
N ARG A 596 -13.80 0.69 14.17
CA ARG A 596 -12.81 0.26 15.17
C ARG A 596 -12.96 -1.21 15.54
N ILE A 597 -14.19 -1.67 15.71
CA ILE A 597 -14.53 -3.07 15.97
C ILE A 597 -13.96 -3.95 14.86
N LYS A 598 -14.25 -3.63 13.59
CA LYS A 598 -13.77 -4.42 12.45
C LYS A 598 -12.25 -4.36 12.32
N TYR A 599 -11.62 -3.21 12.56
CA TYR A 599 -10.16 -3.09 12.65
C TYR A 599 -9.55 -4.05 13.69
N LEU A 600 -10.08 -4.04 14.93
CA LEU A 600 -9.58 -4.90 16.00
C LEU A 600 -9.86 -6.38 15.72
N SER A 601 -11.01 -6.72 15.13
CA SER A 601 -11.32 -8.07 14.68
C SER A 601 -10.34 -8.55 13.61
N ASN A 602 -10.00 -7.73 12.61
CA ASN A 602 -9.01 -8.09 11.59
C ASN A 602 -7.65 -8.41 12.23
N LEU A 603 -7.23 -7.65 13.25
CA LEU A 603 -6.00 -7.96 13.99
C LEU A 603 -6.07 -9.32 14.72
N LEU A 604 -7.19 -9.64 15.37
CA LEU A 604 -7.36 -10.95 16.03
C LEU A 604 -7.44 -12.11 15.05
N MET A 605 -7.99 -11.90 13.84
CA MET A 605 -8.02 -12.96 12.82
C MET A 605 -6.60 -13.41 12.44
N LEU A 606 -5.61 -12.51 12.51
CA LEU A 606 -4.20 -12.87 12.30
C LEU A 606 -3.71 -13.89 13.31
N THR A 607 -4.20 -13.91 14.56
CA THR A 607 -3.75 -14.89 15.56
C THR A 607 -4.39 -16.27 15.35
N ASN A 608 -5.59 -16.31 14.78
CA ASN A 608 -6.31 -17.57 14.55
C ASN A 608 -5.80 -18.34 13.31
N GLN A 609 -5.19 -17.65 12.34
CA GLN A 609 -4.53 -18.29 11.19
C GLN A 609 -3.31 -19.14 11.59
N TRP A 610 -2.81 -19.04 12.82
CA TRP A 610 -1.73 -19.89 13.37
C TRP A 610 -2.25 -21.11 14.12
N GLY A 611 -3.56 -21.21 14.38
CA GLY A 611 -4.19 -22.37 15.03
C GLY A 611 -4.67 -23.45 14.06
N GLN A 612 -4.52 -23.26 12.75
CA GLN A 612 -4.92 -24.22 11.71
C GLN A 612 -3.72 -24.86 10.97
N ASN A 613 -2.49 -24.60 11.43
CA ASN A 613 -1.26 -25.26 10.97
C ASN A 613 -0.54 -26.00 12.12
N ILE A 614 -1.29 -26.74 12.94
CA ILE A 614 -0.78 -27.80 13.82
C ILE A 614 -1.53 -29.08 13.49
#